data_AF-A0A2V7JK96-F1
#
_entry.id   AF-A0A2V7JK96-F1
#
_cell.length_a   1.000
_cell.length_b   1.000
_cell.length_c   1.000
_cell.angle_alpha   90.00
_cell.angle_beta   90.00
_cell.angle_gamma   90.00
#
_symmetry.space_group_name_H-M   'P 1'
#
loop_
_entity.id
_entity.type
_entity.pdbx_description
1 polymer ?
#
loop_
_entity_poly.entity_id
_entity_poly.type
_entity_poly.pdbx_seq_one_letter_code
_entity_poly.pdbx_strand_id
1 'polypeptide(L)'
;DAWHSLTGTIAALDGATIVFIVSASPARGVWPREDEGPVPANLKRWERLARDIAEEHGVFVALVNLVGTEGGKTFSGGSIICGPHGEVRAQAPLWDETIMSISLDPLDLTRARSDTPLLTDLQTMMPHLMRNVDRIQAGERLVLSYDDAATEGGPLTPAGHHGDGERADAPSSEETARRPNEEAKAKKPSRTKKNLRAASVRAGKSAKAGSGVDASRNGSEPLPVMRAQATSAGPPPLEIDAELTAGWLVSFLREEFERRSFEKAVVGLSGGVDSAVTTFLAAQALGADNVVAVRMPYRTSNPDSLAHAQLVIDALGVQSRTIDISPAVDGYLANEKDADPARRGNVMARERMIILFDQSAKYHALPVGTGNKTERLLGYFTWHADDSPPINPLGDLFKTQVWQLAEFLGVPDVIVRKPASADLIEGQTDEGDFGISYAEADKILNWLISGYSPAALVPRGFDPNKVELVRKRLAGTHWKRKLPTVALVSPTGIGESYLRPVDY
;
A
#
# COMPACT_ATOMS: atom_id res chain seq x y z
N ASP A 1 -19.66 -2.03 7.31
CA ASP A 1 -20.42 -2.48 8.48
C ASP A 1 -19.55 -3.19 9.50
N ALA A 2 -19.09 -4.41 9.26
CA ALA A 2 -18.31 -5.19 10.24
C ALA A 2 -16.93 -4.61 10.65
N TRP A 3 -16.49 -3.48 10.07
CA TRP A 3 -15.30 -2.74 10.52
C TRP A 3 -15.59 -1.81 11.70
N HIS A 4 -16.88 -1.59 11.99
CA HIS A 4 -17.33 -0.87 13.16
C HIS A 4 -17.72 -1.89 14.22
N SER A 5 -17.05 -1.83 15.37
CA SER A 5 -17.29 -2.74 16.50
C SER A 5 -18.78 -2.83 16.87
N LEU A 6 -19.49 -1.69 16.87
CA LEU A 6 -20.89 -1.60 17.26
C LEU A 6 -21.85 -2.41 16.38
N THR A 7 -21.55 -2.67 15.10
CA THR A 7 -22.52 -3.34 14.22
C THR A 7 -22.73 -4.79 14.61
N GLY A 8 -21.63 -5.52 14.88
CA GLY A 8 -21.71 -6.89 15.40
C GLY A 8 -22.41 -6.93 16.77
N THR A 9 -22.09 -5.95 17.61
CA THR A 9 -22.70 -5.79 18.93
C THR A 9 -24.21 -5.60 18.87
N ILE A 10 -24.70 -4.71 18.02
CA ILE A 10 -26.13 -4.44 17.86
C ILE A 10 -26.86 -5.72 17.41
N ALA A 11 -26.32 -6.43 16.42
CA ALA A 11 -26.91 -7.68 15.94
C ALA A 11 -27.00 -8.73 17.07
N ALA A 12 -25.93 -8.89 17.86
CA ALA A 12 -25.92 -9.83 18.97
C ALA A 12 -26.92 -9.46 20.08
N LEU A 13 -27.03 -8.17 20.41
CA LEU A 13 -27.98 -7.65 21.41
C LEU A 13 -29.44 -7.84 20.97
N ASP A 14 -29.72 -7.77 19.67
CA ASP A 14 -31.03 -8.04 19.07
C ASP A 14 -31.36 -9.56 19.05
N GLY A 15 -30.44 -10.40 19.51
CA GLY A 15 -30.65 -11.84 19.62
C GLY A 15 -30.14 -12.65 18.43
N ALA A 16 -29.28 -12.08 17.58
CA ALA A 16 -28.65 -12.84 16.52
C ALA A 16 -27.90 -14.05 17.08
N THR A 17 -28.09 -15.19 16.42
CA THR A 17 -27.35 -16.43 16.65
C THR A 17 -26.23 -16.61 15.63
N ILE A 18 -26.38 -15.98 14.46
CA ILE A 18 -25.36 -15.94 13.41
C ILE A 18 -25.33 -14.54 12.77
N VAL A 19 -24.13 -14.06 12.47
CA VAL A 19 -23.90 -12.80 11.75
C VAL A 19 -23.27 -13.11 10.40
N PHE A 20 -23.92 -12.70 9.31
CA PHE A 20 -23.36 -12.80 7.96
C PHE A 20 -22.65 -11.50 7.58
N ILE A 21 -21.36 -11.61 7.28
CA ILE A 21 -20.52 -10.53 6.77
C ILE A 21 -20.26 -10.82 5.30
N VAL A 22 -21.06 -10.21 4.41
CA VAL A 22 -20.82 -10.27 2.97
C VAL A 22 -19.83 -9.18 2.58
N SER A 23 -18.71 -9.56 1.99
CA SER A 23 -17.54 -8.71 1.78
C SER A 23 -17.02 -8.82 0.36
N ALA A 24 -16.81 -7.67 -0.29
CA ALA A 24 -16.01 -7.54 -1.49
C ALA A 24 -14.77 -6.72 -1.15
N SER A 25 -13.93 -7.23 -0.23
CA SER A 25 -12.70 -6.54 0.16
C SER A 25 -11.55 -6.92 -0.77
N PRO A 26 -10.97 -5.97 -1.51
CA PRO A 26 -9.82 -6.25 -2.36
C PRO A 26 -8.66 -6.77 -1.53
N ALA A 27 -8.03 -7.85 -1.97
CA ALA A 27 -6.81 -8.37 -1.39
C ALA A 27 -5.72 -7.29 -1.42
N ARG A 28 -4.95 -7.17 -0.33
CA ARG A 28 -3.83 -6.23 -0.18
C ARG A 28 -2.75 -6.81 0.72
N GLY A 29 -1.51 -6.55 0.33
CA GLY A 29 -0.31 -6.83 1.10
C GLY A 29 0.20 -8.26 0.90
N VAL A 30 1.25 -8.37 0.09
CA VAL A 30 1.90 -9.63 -0.31
C VAL A 30 3.23 -9.86 0.41
N TRP A 31 3.54 -9.10 1.46
CA TRP A 31 4.80 -9.26 2.18
C TRP A 31 4.78 -10.48 3.13
N PRO A 32 5.93 -11.13 3.37
CA PRO A 32 6.02 -12.28 4.27
C PRO A 32 5.57 -11.93 5.70
N ARG A 33 4.97 -12.90 6.39
CA ARG A 33 4.55 -12.79 7.79
C ARG A 33 4.93 -14.09 8.53
N GLU A 34 5.74 -13.98 9.58
CA GLU A 34 6.41 -15.11 10.25
C GLU A 34 5.43 -16.18 10.78
N ASP A 35 4.18 -15.83 11.08
CA ASP A 35 3.21 -16.74 11.73
C ASP A 35 1.92 -17.02 10.92
N GLU A 36 1.79 -16.50 9.69
CA GLU A 36 0.46 -16.43 9.04
C GLU A 36 0.36 -17.07 7.63
N GLY A 37 1.45 -17.66 7.13
CA GLY A 37 1.49 -18.31 5.81
C GLY A 37 1.35 -17.34 4.62
N PRO A 38 1.35 -17.85 3.38
CA PRO A 38 1.33 -17.05 2.15
C PRO A 38 -0.09 -16.53 1.85
N VAL A 39 -0.59 -15.59 2.64
CA VAL A 39 -1.93 -15.00 2.47
C VAL A 39 -1.92 -13.48 2.49
N PRO A 40 -2.84 -12.81 1.77
CA PRO A 40 -2.92 -11.35 1.78
C PRO A 40 -3.10 -10.79 3.19
N ALA A 41 -2.30 -9.78 3.56
CA ALA A 41 -2.28 -9.21 4.91
C ALA A 41 -3.65 -8.65 5.36
N ASN A 42 -4.44 -8.10 4.43
CA ASN A 42 -5.79 -7.62 4.73
C ASN A 42 -6.78 -8.76 5.02
N LEU A 43 -6.60 -9.94 4.43
CA LEU A 43 -7.49 -11.09 4.64
C LEU A 43 -7.42 -11.53 6.10
N LYS A 44 -6.21 -11.61 6.67
CA LYS A 44 -6.00 -11.95 8.08
C LYS A 44 -6.58 -10.90 9.05
N ARG A 45 -6.60 -9.63 8.64
CA ARG A 45 -7.30 -8.59 9.41
C ARG A 45 -8.81 -8.86 9.46
N TRP A 46 -9.41 -9.24 8.34
CA TRP A 46 -10.82 -9.59 8.30
C TRP A 46 -11.16 -10.86 9.07
N GLU A 47 -10.32 -11.89 8.94
CA GLU A 47 -10.42 -13.10 9.76
C GLU A 47 -10.42 -12.74 11.25
N ARG A 48 -9.48 -11.89 11.69
CA ARG A 48 -9.43 -11.43 13.08
C ARG A 48 -10.70 -10.70 13.50
N LEU A 49 -11.16 -9.72 12.72
CA LEU A 49 -12.40 -8.99 13.02
C LEU A 49 -13.61 -9.93 13.13
N ALA A 50 -13.74 -10.90 12.22
CA ALA A 50 -14.84 -11.87 12.25
C ALA A 50 -14.76 -12.77 13.50
N ARG A 51 -13.56 -13.20 13.88
CA ARG A 51 -13.32 -14.00 15.10
C ARG A 51 -13.61 -13.19 16.37
N ASP A 52 -13.13 -11.95 16.43
CA ASP A 52 -13.34 -11.05 17.57
C ASP A 52 -14.84 -10.79 17.78
N ILE A 53 -15.61 -10.54 16.72
CA ILE A 53 -17.08 -10.41 16.80
C ILE A 53 -17.74 -11.69 17.34
N ALA A 54 -17.25 -12.86 16.91
CA ALA A 54 -17.80 -14.14 17.33
C ALA A 54 -17.56 -14.39 18.82
N GLU A 55 -16.32 -14.17 19.27
CA GLU A 55 -15.86 -14.39 20.64
C GLU A 55 -16.46 -13.36 21.63
N GLU A 56 -16.48 -12.07 21.27
CA GLU A 56 -17.00 -11.01 22.13
C GLU A 56 -18.51 -11.18 22.42
N HIS A 57 -19.25 -11.79 21.50
CA HIS A 57 -20.71 -11.86 21.57
C HIS A 57 -21.28 -13.27 21.70
N GLY A 58 -20.42 -14.29 21.67
CA GLY A 58 -20.83 -15.69 21.68
C GLY A 58 -21.83 -15.98 20.57
N VAL A 59 -21.51 -15.61 19.33
CA VAL A 59 -22.34 -15.81 18.12
C VAL A 59 -21.55 -16.52 17.04
N PHE A 60 -22.23 -17.20 16.12
CA PHE A 60 -21.57 -17.62 14.88
C PHE A 60 -21.33 -16.41 13.97
N VAL A 61 -20.22 -16.42 13.23
CA VAL A 61 -19.94 -15.38 12.22
C VAL A 61 -19.56 -16.04 10.91
N ALA A 62 -20.25 -15.69 9.83
CA ALA A 62 -19.95 -16.14 8.48
C ALA A 62 -19.39 -14.98 7.66
N LEU A 63 -18.08 -14.96 7.43
CA LEU A 63 -17.43 -14.01 6.54
C LEU A 63 -17.38 -14.60 5.13
N VAL A 64 -18.18 -14.03 4.24
CA VAL A 64 -18.30 -14.44 2.83
C VAL A 64 -17.59 -13.41 1.97
N ASN A 65 -16.44 -13.77 1.44
CA ASN A 65 -15.63 -12.91 0.59
C ASN A 65 -15.89 -13.20 -0.90
N LEU A 66 -15.94 -12.13 -1.70
CA LEU A 66 -15.81 -12.21 -3.15
C LEU A 66 -14.45 -12.83 -3.54
N VAL A 67 -14.41 -13.52 -4.66
CA VAL A 67 -13.20 -14.06 -5.29
C VAL A 67 -13.18 -13.66 -6.76
N GLY A 68 -11.99 -13.43 -7.32
CA GLY A 68 -11.79 -12.99 -8.70
C GLY A 68 -11.23 -11.56 -8.81
N THR A 69 -11.41 -10.89 -9.95
CA THR A 69 -10.95 -9.52 -10.22
C THR A 69 -12.09 -8.60 -10.67
N GLU A 70 -12.01 -7.32 -10.32
CA GLU A 70 -12.91 -6.29 -10.84
C GLU A 70 -12.19 -4.93 -10.81
N GLY A 71 -12.15 -4.22 -11.93
CA GLY A 71 -11.56 -2.90 -12.05
C GLY A 71 -10.09 -2.85 -11.65
N GLY A 72 -9.32 -3.88 -12.02
CA GLY A 72 -7.91 -4.02 -11.64
C GLY A 72 -7.67 -4.35 -10.16
N LYS A 73 -8.73 -4.61 -9.39
CA LYS A 73 -8.63 -5.12 -8.01
C LYS A 73 -8.76 -6.63 -8.05
N THR A 74 -8.05 -7.33 -7.19
CA THR A 74 -8.24 -8.77 -6.99
C THR A 74 -8.84 -9.03 -5.63
N PHE A 75 -9.70 -10.02 -5.55
CA PHE A 75 -10.38 -10.51 -4.36
C PHE A 75 -9.96 -11.95 -4.15
N SER A 76 -9.43 -12.24 -2.97
CA SER A 76 -8.79 -13.53 -2.70
C SER A 76 -9.76 -14.64 -2.34
N GLY A 77 -11.05 -14.37 -2.13
CA GLY A 77 -11.96 -15.34 -1.53
C GLY A 77 -11.56 -15.64 -0.07
N GLY A 78 -11.40 -16.92 0.26
CA GLY A 78 -11.00 -17.33 1.61
C GLY A 78 -12.07 -17.10 2.67
N SER A 79 -13.35 -17.27 2.29
CA SER A 79 -14.49 -17.17 3.19
C SER A 79 -14.35 -18.11 4.39
N ILE A 80 -14.79 -17.68 5.57
CA ILE A 80 -14.68 -18.46 6.82
C ILE A 80 -15.99 -18.50 7.58
N ILE A 81 -16.16 -19.55 8.37
CA ILE A 81 -17.20 -19.64 9.41
C ILE A 81 -16.50 -19.72 10.76
N CYS A 82 -16.74 -18.74 11.63
CA CYS A 82 -16.27 -18.70 13.01
C CYS A 82 -17.35 -19.24 13.95
N GLY A 83 -16.92 -20.03 14.93
CA GLY A 83 -17.73 -20.46 16.05
C GLY A 83 -17.77 -19.42 17.18
N PRO A 84 -18.63 -19.62 18.19
CA PRO A 84 -18.88 -18.65 19.25
C PRO A 84 -17.70 -18.39 20.22
N HIS A 85 -16.61 -19.16 20.15
CA HIS A 85 -15.37 -18.89 20.89
C HIS A 85 -14.30 -18.24 20.00
N GLY A 86 -14.68 -17.73 18.82
CA GLY A 86 -13.74 -17.15 17.87
C GLY A 86 -12.91 -18.18 17.10
N GLU A 87 -13.20 -19.47 17.21
CA GLU A 87 -12.53 -20.55 16.48
C GLU A 87 -13.01 -20.64 15.02
N VAL A 88 -12.10 -20.82 14.07
CA VAL A 88 -12.47 -21.04 12.65
C VAL A 88 -12.93 -22.48 12.47
N ARG A 89 -14.19 -22.68 12.09
CA ARG A 89 -14.83 -23.99 11.90
C ARG A 89 -14.74 -24.50 10.47
N ALA A 90 -14.70 -23.59 9.50
CA ALA A 90 -14.50 -23.92 8.09
C ALA A 90 -13.88 -22.74 7.35
N GLN A 91 -13.13 -23.04 6.29
CA GLN A 91 -12.47 -22.07 5.43
C GLN A 91 -12.54 -22.52 3.97
N ALA A 92 -13.00 -21.63 3.09
CA ALA A 92 -12.99 -21.81 1.65
C ALA A 92 -11.57 -21.59 1.08
N PRO A 93 -11.24 -22.19 -0.08
CA PRO A 93 -9.96 -21.93 -0.74
C PRO A 93 -9.79 -20.46 -1.11
N LEU A 94 -8.53 -20.08 -1.32
CA LEU A 94 -8.19 -18.79 -1.92
C LEU A 94 -8.22 -18.91 -3.43
N TRP A 95 -8.56 -17.81 -4.12
CA TRP A 95 -8.49 -17.66 -5.58
C TRP A 95 -9.50 -18.50 -6.38
N ASP A 96 -10.14 -19.49 -5.77
CA ASP A 96 -11.10 -20.37 -6.43
C ASP A 96 -12.55 -20.01 -6.05
N GLU A 97 -13.43 -19.97 -7.05
CA GLU A 97 -14.88 -19.95 -6.84
C GLU A 97 -15.31 -21.24 -6.15
N THR A 98 -16.01 -21.13 -5.01
CA THR A 98 -16.37 -22.29 -4.19
C THR A 98 -17.68 -22.05 -3.43
N ILE A 99 -18.49 -23.11 -3.35
CA ILE A 99 -19.62 -23.20 -2.42
C ILE A 99 -19.17 -24.05 -1.23
N MET A 100 -19.18 -23.47 -0.04
CA MET A 100 -18.87 -24.15 1.22
C MET A 100 -20.15 -24.35 2.04
N SER A 101 -20.35 -25.55 2.60
CA SER A 101 -21.48 -25.85 3.48
C SER A 101 -20.99 -26.43 4.80
N ILE A 102 -21.69 -26.09 5.89
CA ILE A 102 -21.40 -26.58 7.24
C ILE A 102 -22.71 -26.74 8.02
N SER A 103 -22.75 -27.70 8.94
CA SER A 103 -23.82 -27.82 9.95
C SER A 103 -23.33 -27.29 11.30
N LEU A 104 -24.11 -26.43 11.95
CA LEU A 104 -23.76 -25.78 13.21
C LEU A 104 -24.68 -26.28 14.33
N ASP A 105 -24.13 -26.57 15.51
CA ASP A 105 -24.90 -26.94 16.71
C ASP A 105 -25.33 -25.67 17.45
N PRO A 106 -26.65 -25.37 17.56
CA PRO A 106 -27.11 -24.20 18.31
C PRO A 106 -26.72 -24.21 19.78
N LEU A 107 -26.44 -25.38 20.38
CA LEU A 107 -26.01 -25.47 21.77
C LEU A 107 -24.61 -24.88 22.00
N ASP A 108 -23.78 -24.71 20.97
CA ASP A 108 -22.47 -24.06 21.09
C ASP A 108 -22.61 -22.59 21.51
N LEU A 109 -23.69 -21.91 21.14
CA LEU A 109 -24.00 -20.54 21.59
C LEU A 109 -24.23 -20.51 23.10
N THR A 110 -25.01 -21.47 23.60
CA THR A 110 -25.31 -21.58 25.03
C THR A 110 -24.07 -21.89 25.84
N ARG A 111 -23.22 -22.81 25.35
CA ARG A 111 -21.94 -23.15 25.98
C ARG A 111 -21.02 -21.93 26.04
N ALA A 112 -20.79 -21.25 24.91
CA ALA A 112 -19.90 -20.10 24.86
C ALA A 112 -20.35 -18.93 25.72
N ARG A 113 -21.65 -18.60 25.71
CA ARG A 113 -22.21 -17.52 26.55
C ARG A 113 -22.25 -17.88 28.03
N SER A 114 -22.26 -19.17 28.38
CA SER A 114 -22.13 -19.62 29.76
C SER A 114 -20.68 -19.53 30.25
N ASP A 115 -19.72 -19.89 29.39
CA ASP A 115 -18.30 -19.89 29.72
C ASP A 115 -17.76 -18.44 29.81
N THR A 116 -18.20 -17.56 28.90
CA THR A 116 -17.79 -16.16 28.85
C THR A 116 -19.01 -15.25 28.64
N PRO A 117 -19.66 -14.74 29.71
CA PRO A 117 -20.94 -14.03 29.63
C PRO A 117 -20.83 -12.55 29.19
N LEU A 118 -19.90 -12.22 28.28
CA LEU A 118 -19.61 -10.85 27.84
C LEU A 118 -20.84 -10.12 27.28
N LEU A 119 -21.69 -10.82 26.54
CA LEU A 119 -22.92 -10.23 25.98
C LEU A 119 -23.91 -9.82 27.09
N THR A 120 -24.05 -10.64 28.13
CA THR A 120 -24.94 -10.35 29.28
C THR A 120 -24.39 -9.21 30.12
N ASP A 121 -23.06 -9.20 30.34
CA ASP A 121 -22.38 -8.10 31.04
C ASP A 121 -22.55 -6.79 30.27
N LEU A 122 -22.42 -6.83 28.94
CA LEU A 122 -22.64 -5.70 28.07
C LEU A 122 -24.09 -5.20 28.14
N GLN A 123 -25.09 -6.08 28.12
CA GLN A 123 -26.50 -5.72 28.30
C GLN A 123 -26.75 -4.97 29.62
N THR A 124 -26.07 -5.41 30.68
CA THR A 124 -26.14 -4.78 32.01
C THR A 124 -25.49 -3.40 32.01
N MET A 125 -24.35 -3.25 31.33
CA MET A 125 -23.61 -1.98 31.25
C MET A 125 -24.15 -1.00 30.22
N MET A 126 -24.97 -1.45 29.26
CA MET A 126 -25.45 -0.66 28.13
C MET A 126 -26.08 0.68 28.54
N PRO A 127 -26.96 0.77 29.56
CA PRO A 127 -27.53 2.05 29.95
C PRO A 127 -26.48 3.07 30.42
N HIS A 128 -25.38 2.61 31.02
CA HIS A 128 -24.28 3.47 31.44
C HIS A 128 -23.42 3.90 30.25
N LEU A 129 -23.15 2.99 29.33
CA LEU A 129 -22.42 3.29 28.10
C LEU A 129 -23.19 4.28 27.22
N MET A 130 -24.50 4.11 27.07
CA MET A 130 -25.36 5.03 26.32
C MET A 130 -25.32 6.45 26.91
N ARG A 131 -25.40 6.60 28.24
CA ARG A 131 -25.25 7.92 28.88
C ARG A 131 -23.90 8.56 28.58
N ASN A 132 -22.82 7.77 28.55
CA ASN A 132 -21.50 8.29 28.20
C ASN A 132 -21.43 8.73 26.73
N VAL A 133 -22.04 7.96 25.83
CA VAL A 133 -22.15 8.32 24.41
C VAL A 133 -22.96 9.60 24.23
N ASP A 134 -24.11 9.73 24.89
CA ASP A 134 -24.96 10.92 24.85
C ASP A 134 -24.21 12.17 25.32
N ARG A 135 -23.45 12.05 26.42
CA ARG A 135 -22.60 13.14 26.92
C ARG A 135 -21.52 13.56 25.92
N ILE A 136 -20.84 12.59 25.33
CA ILE A 136 -19.80 12.86 24.30
C ILE A 136 -20.43 13.55 23.08
N GLN A 137 -21.62 13.10 22.65
CA GLN A 137 -22.36 13.74 21.55
C GLN A 137 -22.79 15.18 21.89
N ALA A 138 -23.13 15.45 23.15
CA ALA A 138 -23.41 16.79 23.65
C ALA A 138 -22.14 17.68 23.77
N GLY A 139 -20.95 17.16 23.46
CA GLY A 139 -19.67 17.87 23.53
C GLY A 139 -19.07 17.92 24.94
N GLU A 140 -19.62 17.16 25.90
CA GLU A 140 -19.07 17.08 27.25
C GLU A 140 -17.83 16.18 27.26
N ARG A 141 -16.66 16.75 27.60
CA ARG A 141 -15.46 15.94 27.81
C ARG A 141 -15.52 15.25 29.17
N LEU A 142 -15.14 13.98 29.19
CA LEU A 142 -14.81 13.28 30.42
C LEU A 142 -13.49 13.85 30.95
N VAL A 143 -13.54 14.60 32.04
CA VAL A 143 -12.34 15.01 32.79
C VAL A 143 -12.10 13.94 33.84
N LEU A 144 -11.03 13.17 33.64
CA LEU A 144 -10.61 12.16 34.60
C LEU A 144 -9.92 12.87 35.77
N SER A 145 -10.00 12.30 36.97
CA SER A 145 -9.46 12.95 38.18
C SER A 145 -7.95 13.23 38.13
N TYR A 146 -7.25 12.65 37.15
CA TYR A 146 -5.83 12.85 36.88
C TYR A 146 -5.54 13.81 35.72
N ASP A 147 -6.56 14.27 34.98
CA ASP A 147 -6.38 15.27 33.92
C ASP A 147 -6.06 16.66 34.52
N ASP A 148 -6.53 16.92 35.75
CA ASP A 148 -6.24 18.13 36.54
C ASP A 148 -5.06 17.95 37.51
N ALA A 149 -4.50 16.74 37.62
CA ALA A 149 -3.32 16.52 38.42
C ALA A 149 -2.16 17.23 37.73
N ALA A 150 -1.75 18.39 38.26
CA ALA A 150 -0.49 19.03 37.91
C ALA A 150 0.63 18.02 38.10
N THR A 151 0.99 17.31 37.04
CA THR A 151 2.23 16.56 36.99
C THR A 151 3.32 17.58 37.24
N GLU A 152 4.19 17.34 38.24
CA GLU A 152 5.46 18.06 38.41
C GLU A 152 6.44 17.79 37.23
N GLY A 153 5.89 17.62 36.03
CA GLY A 153 6.56 17.43 34.75
C GLY A 153 5.80 18.13 33.62
N GLY A 154 5.06 19.21 33.89
CA GLY A 154 4.46 20.07 32.87
C GLY A 154 3.37 19.41 32.00
N PRO A 155 2.53 20.21 31.33
CA PRO A 155 1.64 19.66 30.31
C PRO A 155 2.49 19.03 29.20
N LEU A 156 2.06 17.88 28.69
CA LEU A 156 2.49 17.40 27.37
C LEU A 156 2.03 18.43 26.34
N THR A 157 2.82 19.48 26.15
CA THR A 157 2.66 20.39 25.03
C THR A 157 2.87 19.56 23.77
N PRO A 158 1.94 19.61 22.79
CA PRO A 158 2.29 19.22 21.44
C PRO A 158 3.52 20.05 21.08
N ALA A 159 4.62 19.39 20.70
CA ALA A 159 5.82 20.08 20.24
C ALA A 159 5.38 21.15 19.24
N GLY A 160 5.72 22.40 19.55
CA GLY A 160 5.21 23.56 18.85
C GLY A 160 5.34 23.40 17.34
N HIS A 161 4.26 23.73 16.64
CA HIS A 161 4.35 24.28 15.30
C HIS A 161 5.36 25.44 15.32
N HIS A 162 6.58 25.17 14.87
CA HIS A 162 7.33 26.18 14.17
C HIS A 162 6.65 26.34 12.80
N GLY A 163 5.93 27.45 12.65
CA GLY A 163 5.50 27.89 11.33
C GLY A 163 6.72 28.11 10.46
N ASP A 164 6.68 27.50 9.27
CA ASP A 164 6.92 28.15 7.99
C ASP A 164 6.47 27.16 6.90
N GLY A 165 5.50 27.59 6.08
CA GLY A 165 4.94 26.77 5.01
C GLY A 165 3.50 27.16 4.72
N GLU A 166 3.36 28.12 3.80
CA GLU A 166 2.12 28.66 3.26
C GLU A 166 1.02 27.61 3.04
N ARG A 167 -0.17 27.90 3.58
CA ARG A 167 -1.41 27.31 3.07
C ARG A 167 -1.59 27.81 1.64
N ALA A 168 -1.54 26.90 0.68
CA ALA A 168 -2.11 27.15 -0.64
C ALA A 168 -3.64 27.10 -0.50
N ASP A 169 -4.25 28.22 -0.15
CA ASP A 169 -5.70 28.40 -0.28
C ASP A 169 -6.04 28.86 -1.71
N ALA A 170 -7.04 28.20 -2.27
CA ALA A 170 -7.76 28.61 -3.48
C ALA A 170 -8.37 30.03 -3.30
N PRO A 171 -8.63 30.78 -4.38
CA PRO A 171 -8.89 32.21 -4.28
C PRO A 171 -10.35 32.50 -3.89
N SER A 172 -10.55 33.39 -2.93
CA SER A 172 -11.78 34.20 -2.87
C SER A 172 -11.48 35.60 -2.30
N SER A 173 -11.51 36.57 -3.21
CA SER A 173 -11.91 37.99 -3.12
C SER A 173 -12.06 38.70 -1.77
N GLU A 174 -11.40 39.88 -1.68
CA GLU A 174 -11.89 41.18 -1.13
C GLU A 174 -12.17 41.28 0.40
N GLU A 175 -11.93 42.36 1.15
CA GLU A 175 -11.31 43.68 1.01
C GLU A 175 -11.21 44.29 2.44
N THR A 176 -10.16 45.06 2.73
CA THR A 176 -10.06 46.16 3.75
C THR A 176 -10.39 45.94 5.24
N ALA A 177 -9.45 46.25 6.14
CA ALA A 177 -9.35 47.54 6.85
C ALA A 177 -8.22 47.57 7.91
N ARG A 178 -7.83 48.79 8.30
CA ARG A 178 -6.56 49.25 8.90
C ARG A 178 -6.54 49.19 10.45
N ARG A 179 -5.41 48.73 11.05
CA ARG A 179 -4.45 49.36 12.04
C ARG A 179 -4.96 50.31 13.17
N PRO A 180 -4.16 50.69 14.21
CA PRO A 180 -2.90 50.14 14.78
C PRO A 180 -2.66 50.30 16.33
N ASN A 181 -1.44 49.92 16.77
CA ASN A 181 -0.62 50.40 17.93
C ASN A 181 -0.92 49.84 19.34
N GLU A 182 0.05 49.53 20.22
CA GLU A 182 1.30 50.26 20.52
C GLU A 182 2.38 49.39 21.23
N GLU A 183 3.65 49.67 20.89
CA GLU A 183 4.94 49.32 21.55
C GLU A 183 5.13 50.09 22.90
N ALA A 184 6.08 49.91 23.82
CA ALA A 184 7.16 48.97 24.18
C ALA A 184 7.90 49.56 25.42
N LYS A 185 8.90 48.81 25.93
CA LYS A 185 10.05 49.15 26.83
C LYS A 185 9.85 48.87 28.33
N ALA A 186 10.51 47.92 29.01
CA ALA A 186 11.92 47.43 29.10
C ALA A 186 12.80 48.17 30.13
N LYS A 187 13.26 47.46 31.18
CA LYS A 187 14.69 47.33 31.63
C LYS A 187 14.84 46.46 32.90
N LYS A 188 15.85 45.55 32.88
CA LYS A 188 16.43 44.74 33.99
C LYS A 188 17.55 45.56 34.74
N PRO A 189 18.50 45.04 35.58
CA PRO A 189 18.78 43.66 36.09
C PRO A 189 19.39 43.50 37.54
N SER A 190 19.75 42.23 37.86
CA SER A 190 20.92 41.76 38.68
C SER A 190 20.60 41.31 40.13
N ARG A 191 21.18 40.29 40.82
CA ARG A 191 22.39 39.40 40.81
C ARG A 191 22.04 38.07 41.53
N THR A 192 22.42 36.84 41.14
CA THR A 192 23.71 36.07 41.20
C THR A 192 24.04 35.29 42.51
N LYS A 193 23.87 33.95 42.44
CA LYS A 193 24.63 32.75 42.94
C LYS A 193 24.96 32.51 44.44
N LYS A 194 24.73 31.25 44.89
CA LYS A 194 25.71 30.40 45.62
C LYS A 194 25.38 28.89 45.66
N ASN A 195 26.41 28.09 45.91
CA ASN A 195 26.64 26.66 45.60
C ASN A 195 26.28 25.61 46.70
N LEU A 196 26.03 24.37 46.24
CA LEU A 196 26.43 22.99 46.68
C LEU A 196 27.00 22.66 48.08
N ARG A 197 26.57 21.48 48.59
CA ARG A 197 27.25 20.37 49.37
C ARG A 197 26.35 19.87 50.52
N ALA A 198 26.47 18.69 51.15
CA ALA A 198 26.86 17.30 50.86
C ALA A 198 26.48 16.46 52.11
N ALA A 199 26.15 15.16 51.91
CA ALA A 199 26.16 13.97 52.79
C ALA A 199 26.27 14.01 54.35
N SER A 200 25.47 13.18 55.04
CA SER A 200 25.81 12.23 56.16
C SER A 200 24.54 11.41 56.52
N VAL A 201 24.46 10.08 56.59
CA VAL A 201 25.10 8.98 57.38
C VAL A 201 24.47 8.69 58.77
N ARG A 202 23.89 7.47 58.85
CA ARG A 202 23.74 6.50 59.98
C ARG A 202 22.58 6.56 61.01
N ALA A 203 21.81 5.45 60.95
CA ALA A 203 21.61 4.39 61.95
C ALA A 203 20.68 4.57 63.18
N GLY A 204 19.72 3.65 63.30
CA GLY A 204 19.55 2.87 64.54
C GLY A 204 18.14 2.64 65.10
N LYS A 205 17.67 1.40 64.96
CA LYS A 205 16.92 0.56 65.94
C LYS A 205 15.40 0.71 66.19
N SER A 206 14.77 -0.45 66.03
CA SER A 206 13.87 -1.16 66.96
C SER A 206 12.37 -1.20 66.64
N ALA A 207 11.88 -2.43 66.61
CA ALA A 207 10.55 -2.89 66.29
C ALA A 207 9.52 -2.67 67.41
N LYS A 208 8.26 -2.52 67.01
CA LYS A 208 7.07 -3.04 67.72
C LYS A 208 6.06 -3.51 66.69
N ALA A 209 5.71 -4.79 66.78
CA ALA A 209 4.62 -5.41 66.03
C ALA A 209 3.27 -5.08 66.68
N GLY A 210 2.24 -4.86 65.86
CA GLY A 210 0.87 -4.80 66.34
C GLY A 210 -0.14 -4.25 65.34
N SER A 211 -0.90 -5.17 64.74
CA SER A 211 -2.26 -5.03 64.21
C SER A 211 -2.51 -4.31 62.87
N GLY A 212 -3.24 -5.01 61.99
CA GLY A 212 -3.86 -4.48 60.78
C GLY A 212 -3.23 -5.02 59.50
N VAL A 213 -3.61 -6.23 59.07
CA VAL A 213 -3.44 -6.58 57.65
C VAL A 213 -4.53 -5.83 56.90
N ASP A 214 -4.22 -4.58 56.57
CA ASP A 214 -4.95 -3.80 55.60
C ASP A 214 -4.75 -4.48 54.23
N ALA A 215 -5.84 -4.90 53.60
CA ALA A 215 -5.81 -5.51 52.26
C ALA A 215 -5.44 -4.49 51.16
N SER A 216 -5.18 -3.23 51.51
CA SER A 216 -4.62 -2.22 50.62
C SER A 216 -3.08 -2.24 50.64
N ARG A 217 -2.47 -3.26 50.03
CA ARG A 217 -1.08 -3.14 49.56
C ARG A 217 -1.01 -2.28 48.29
N ASN A 218 -1.52 -1.05 48.35
CA ASN A 218 -1.03 0.00 47.46
C ASN A 218 0.16 0.64 48.17
N GLY A 219 1.25 -0.14 48.23
CA GLY A 219 2.52 0.31 48.77
C GLY A 219 2.98 1.57 48.06
N SER A 220 3.50 2.51 48.84
CA SER A 220 4.21 3.71 48.43
C SER A 220 5.54 3.43 47.68
N GLU A 221 5.68 2.25 47.08
CA GLU A 221 6.80 1.93 46.21
C GLU A 221 6.54 2.56 44.84
N PRO A 222 7.52 3.27 44.25
CA PRO A 222 7.38 3.77 42.89
C PRO A 222 7.05 2.60 41.96
N LEU A 223 5.90 2.64 41.30
CA LEU A 223 5.54 1.64 40.31
C LEU A 223 6.67 1.59 39.26
N PRO A 224 7.17 0.39 38.89
CA PRO A 224 8.18 0.28 37.86
C PRO A 224 7.62 0.84 36.55
N VAL A 225 8.14 2.00 36.13
CA VAL A 225 7.79 2.61 34.85
C VAL A 225 8.57 1.87 33.77
N MET A 226 7.95 0.84 33.20
CA MET A 226 8.40 0.25 31.95
C MET A 226 8.06 1.22 30.83
N ARG A 227 9.08 1.91 30.31
CA ARG A 227 8.93 2.58 29.01
C ARG A 227 8.97 1.50 27.94
N ALA A 228 7.80 1.21 27.36
CA ALA A 228 7.75 0.45 26.13
C ALA A 228 8.69 1.10 25.11
N GLN A 229 9.46 0.29 24.38
CA GLN A 229 10.26 0.82 23.27
C GLN A 229 9.30 1.56 22.32
N ALA A 230 9.73 2.73 21.86
CA ALA A 230 9.01 3.43 20.81
C ALA A 230 8.89 2.47 19.61
N THR A 231 7.68 2.01 19.31
CA THR A 231 7.44 1.25 18.10
C THR A 231 7.75 2.19 16.95
N SER A 232 8.86 1.98 16.24
CA SER A 232 9.07 2.66 14.96
C SER A 232 8.10 2.05 13.96
N ALA A 233 6.84 2.47 14.02
CA ALA A 233 5.88 2.12 12.99
C ALA A 233 6.42 2.71 11.68
N GLY A 234 6.87 1.82 10.80
CA GLY A 234 7.25 2.13 9.43
C GLY A 234 6.18 1.65 8.46
N PRO A 235 6.34 1.96 7.17
CA PRO A 235 5.49 1.40 6.12
C PRO A 235 5.64 -0.13 6.08
N PRO A 236 4.73 -0.84 5.38
CA PRO A 236 4.92 -2.26 5.10
C PRO A 236 6.30 -2.54 4.48
N PRO A 237 6.92 -3.69 4.76
CA PRO A 237 8.22 -4.03 4.19
C PRO A 237 8.14 -4.14 2.66
N LEU A 238 9.27 -3.90 1.99
CA LEU A 238 9.38 -4.05 0.52
C LEU A 238 9.58 -5.51 0.09
N GLU A 239 9.94 -6.40 1.01
CA GLU A 239 10.03 -7.84 0.75
C GLU A 239 8.66 -8.39 0.36
N ILE A 240 8.63 -9.28 -0.62
CA ILE A 240 7.42 -9.96 -1.09
C ILE A 240 7.52 -11.47 -0.83
N ASP A 241 6.37 -12.08 -0.58
CA ASP A 241 6.19 -13.50 -0.80
C ASP A 241 6.04 -13.71 -2.32
N ALA A 242 7.11 -14.19 -2.95
CA ALA A 242 7.19 -14.25 -4.40
C ALA A 242 6.22 -15.28 -5.00
N GLU A 243 5.94 -16.38 -4.31
CA GLU A 243 4.99 -17.41 -4.75
C GLU A 243 3.56 -16.87 -4.73
N LEU A 244 3.17 -16.26 -3.60
CA LEU A 244 1.86 -15.60 -3.47
C LEU A 244 1.71 -14.50 -4.53
N THR A 245 2.74 -13.68 -4.71
CA THR A 245 2.73 -12.57 -5.67
C THR A 245 2.60 -13.08 -7.11
N ALA A 246 3.36 -14.12 -7.48
CA ALA A 246 3.28 -14.72 -8.81
C ALA A 246 1.88 -15.30 -9.08
N GLY A 247 1.36 -16.10 -8.16
CA GLY A 247 0.03 -16.70 -8.28
C GLY A 247 -1.07 -15.64 -8.45
N TRP A 248 -1.00 -14.57 -7.65
CA TRP A 248 -1.92 -13.45 -7.74
C TRP A 248 -1.85 -12.76 -9.11
N LEU A 249 -0.65 -12.43 -9.61
CA LEU A 249 -0.50 -11.77 -10.90
C LEU A 249 -0.91 -12.67 -12.08
N VAL A 250 -0.70 -13.98 -11.97
CA VAL A 250 -1.17 -14.96 -12.95
C VAL A 250 -2.70 -15.02 -13.00
N SER A 251 -3.37 -15.07 -11.84
CA SER A 251 -4.84 -15.02 -11.78
C SER A 251 -5.37 -13.70 -12.35
N PHE A 252 -4.73 -12.57 -11.99
CA PHE A 252 -5.07 -11.27 -12.58
C PHE A 252 -5.01 -11.31 -14.11
N LEU A 253 -3.94 -11.82 -14.69
CA LEU A 253 -3.83 -11.93 -16.15
C LEU A 253 -4.91 -12.83 -16.74
N ARG A 254 -5.18 -14.02 -16.18
CA ARG A 254 -6.21 -14.92 -16.72
C ARG A 254 -7.58 -14.23 -16.79
N GLU A 255 -7.98 -13.59 -15.70
CA GLU A 255 -9.29 -12.95 -15.62
C GLU A 255 -9.41 -11.71 -16.51
N GLU A 256 -8.36 -10.89 -16.61
CA GLU A 256 -8.40 -9.72 -17.48
C GLU A 256 -8.54 -10.08 -18.97
N PHE A 257 -7.97 -11.22 -19.38
CA PHE A 257 -8.07 -11.76 -20.73
C PHE A 257 -9.43 -12.38 -21.01
N GLU A 258 -9.94 -13.20 -20.08
CA GLU A 258 -11.28 -13.79 -20.17
C GLU A 258 -12.35 -12.70 -20.29
N ARG A 259 -12.32 -11.68 -19.42
CA ARG A 259 -13.28 -10.56 -19.42
C ARG A 259 -13.27 -9.76 -20.72
N ARG A 260 -12.09 -9.55 -21.31
CA ARG A 260 -11.95 -8.78 -22.57
C ARG A 260 -12.09 -9.65 -23.82
N SER A 261 -12.37 -10.95 -23.65
CA SER A 261 -12.48 -11.91 -24.76
C SER A 261 -11.23 -11.96 -25.64
N PHE A 262 -10.04 -11.92 -25.01
CA PHE A 262 -8.77 -12.14 -25.69
C PHE A 262 -8.15 -13.46 -25.24
N GLU A 263 -7.59 -14.21 -26.19
CA GLU A 263 -6.88 -15.47 -25.89
C GLU A 263 -5.36 -15.30 -25.93
N LYS A 264 -4.85 -14.25 -26.61
CA LYS A 264 -3.42 -14.06 -26.88
C LYS A 264 -2.88 -12.76 -26.34
N ALA A 265 -1.68 -12.80 -25.77
CA ALA A 265 -0.94 -11.63 -25.31
C ALA A 265 0.08 -11.17 -26.36
N VAL A 266 0.27 -9.86 -26.48
CA VAL A 266 1.44 -9.29 -27.15
C VAL A 266 2.26 -8.48 -26.15
N VAL A 267 3.55 -8.78 -26.05
CA VAL A 267 4.47 -8.16 -25.08
C VAL A 267 5.67 -7.58 -25.81
N GLY A 268 5.99 -6.30 -25.55
CA GLY A 268 7.23 -5.70 -26.01
C GLY A 268 8.40 -6.25 -25.20
N LEU A 269 9.27 -7.07 -25.82
CA LEU A 269 10.38 -7.72 -25.13
C LEU A 269 11.68 -6.96 -25.39
N SER A 270 12.12 -6.18 -24.39
CA SER A 270 13.29 -5.30 -24.50
C SER A 270 14.61 -5.95 -24.10
N GLY A 271 14.57 -7.11 -23.44
CA GLY A 271 15.74 -7.74 -22.81
C GLY A 271 16.05 -7.21 -21.41
N GLY A 272 15.22 -6.30 -20.89
CA GLY A 272 15.23 -5.87 -19.50
C GLY A 272 14.33 -6.74 -18.60
N VAL A 273 14.56 -6.66 -17.30
CA VAL A 273 13.90 -7.50 -16.29
C VAL A 273 12.38 -7.36 -16.28
N ASP A 274 11.83 -6.15 -16.45
CA ASP A 274 10.37 -5.97 -16.33
C ASP A 274 9.63 -6.67 -17.48
N SER A 275 10.12 -6.51 -18.72
CA SER A 275 9.56 -7.22 -19.87
C SER A 275 9.75 -8.74 -19.79
N ALA A 276 10.84 -9.22 -19.20
CA ALA A 276 11.07 -10.64 -18.98
C ALA A 276 10.04 -11.20 -17.98
N VAL A 277 9.90 -10.58 -16.81
CA VAL A 277 8.93 -10.96 -15.77
C VAL A 277 7.51 -10.98 -16.33
N THR A 278 7.10 -9.91 -17.04
CA THR A 278 5.77 -9.87 -17.69
C THR A 278 5.58 -11.03 -18.67
N THR A 279 6.60 -11.39 -19.45
CA THR A 279 6.50 -12.50 -20.41
C THR A 279 6.39 -13.86 -19.71
N PHE A 280 7.13 -14.09 -18.62
CA PHE A 280 7.02 -15.29 -17.79
C PHE A 280 5.62 -15.42 -17.17
N LEU A 281 5.10 -14.34 -16.58
CA LEU A 281 3.75 -14.32 -16.00
C LEU A 281 2.67 -14.57 -17.07
N ALA A 282 2.79 -13.94 -18.25
CA ALA A 282 1.86 -14.15 -19.36
C ALA A 282 1.89 -15.60 -19.87
N ALA A 283 3.07 -16.22 -19.97
CA ALA A 283 3.21 -17.61 -20.38
C ALA A 283 2.61 -18.58 -19.35
N GLN A 284 2.77 -18.32 -18.05
CA GLN A 284 2.12 -19.12 -17.00
C GLN A 284 0.58 -18.94 -16.97
N ALA A 285 0.11 -17.73 -17.28
CA ALA A 285 -1.32 -17.41 -17.30
C ALA A 285 -2.05 -18.05 -18.49
N LEU A 286 -1.51 -17.88 -19.71
CA LEU A 286 -2.21 -18.16 -20.97
C LEU A 286 -1.64 -19.36 -21.73
N GLY A 287 -0.46 -19.87 -21.34
CA GLY A 287 0.33 -20.82 -22.11
C GLY A 287 1.24 -20.12 -23.12
N ALA A 288 2.43 -20.70 -23.36
CA ALA A 288 3.46 -20.09 -24.22
C ALA A 288 3.00 -19.86 -25.67
N ASP A 289 2.16 -20.75 -26.22
CA ASP A 289 1.61 -20.64 -27.58
C ASP A 289 0.72 -19.40 -27.77
N ASN A 290 0.18 -18.87 -26.67
CA ASN A 290 -0.70 -17.71 -26.65
C ASN A 290 0.04 -16.40 -26.35
N VAL A 291 1.38 -16.41 -26.28
CA VAL A 291 2.18 -15.21 -26.04
C VAL A 291 3.03 -14.90 -27.27
N VAL A 292 2.94 -13.65 -27.75
CA VAL A 292 3.75 -13.12 -28.84
C VAL A 292 4.72 -12.08 -28.29
N ALA A 293 6.01 -12.42 -28.21
CA ALA A 293 7.08 -11.52 -27.82
C ALA A 293 7.58 -10.70 -29.02
N VAL A 294 7.50 -9.37 -28.94
CA VAL A 294 7.91 -8.47 -30.03
C VAL A 294 9.16 -7.69 -29.62
N ARG A 295 10.27 -7.95 -30.33
CA ARG A 295 11.54 -7.22 -30.18
C ARG A 295 11.57 -6.06 -31.16
N MET A 296 11.91 -4.87 -30.68
CA MET A 296 11.82 -3.63 -31.46
C MET A 296 13.11 -2.79 -31.36
N PRO A 297 14.24 -3.29 -31.90
CA PRO A 297 15.52 -2.60 -31.84
C PRO A 297 15.53 -1.36 -32.72
N TYR A 298 16.31 -0.36 -32.32
CA TYR A 298 16.82 0.68 -33.19
C TYR A 298 18.27 0.32 -33.56
N ARG A 299 18.82 0.86 -34.66
CA ARG A 299 20.19 0.54 -35.12
C ARG A 299 21.30 0.77 -34.09
N THR A 300 21.09 1.65 -33.10
CA THR A 300 22.04 1.91 -32.01
C THR A 300 21.65 1.22 -30.71
N SER A 301 20.62 0.35 -30.72
CA SER A 301 20.28 -0.49 -29.57
C SER A 301 21.45 -1.40 -29.22
N ASN A 302 21.63 -1.65 -27.92
CA ASN A 302 22.69 -2.55 -27.46
C ASN A 302 22.42 -4.00 -27.97
N PRO A 303 23.38 -4.64 -28.68
CA PRO A 303 23.24 -6.03 -29.12
C PRO A 303 22.92 -7.02 -27.98
N ASP A 304 23.41 -6.76 -26.76
CA ASP A 304 23.15 -7.59 -25.59
C ASP A 304 21.66 -7.59 -25.22
N SER A 305 20.94 -6.48 -25.42
CA SER A 305 19.50 -6.39 -25.15
C SER A 305 18.72 -7.36 -26.05
N LEU A 306 19.10 -7.49 -27.32
CA LEU A 306 18.52 -8.46 -28.24
C LEU A 306 18.86 -9.91 -27.87
N ALA A 307 20.09 -10.16 -27.44
CA ALA A 307 20.52 -11.48 -26.97
C ALA A 307 19.77 -11.90 -25.69
N HIS A 308 19.59 -10.99 -24.74
CA HIS A 308 18.84 -11.23 -23.52
C HIS A 308 17.36 -11.49 -23.79
N ALA A 309 16.75 -10.73 -24.71
CA ALA A 309 15.40 -11.03 -25.18
C ALA A 309 15.31 -12.44 -25.80
N GLN A 310 16.34 -12.88 -26.54
CA GLN A 310 16.38 -14.24 -27.09
C GLN A 310 16.41 -15.30 -25.99
N LEU A 311 17.16 -15.09 -24.89
CA LEU A 311 17.16 -16.03 -23.76
C LEU A 311 15.78 -16.25 -23.15
N VAL A 312 14.96 -15.19 -23.05
CA VAL A 312 13.58 -15.30 -22.55
C VAL A 312 12.70 -16.06 -23.53
N ILE A 313 12.85 -15.79 -24.84
CA ILE A 313 12.12 -16.51 -25.90
C ILE A 313 12.44 -18.00 -25.85
N ASP A 314 13.74 -18.34 -25.77
CA ASP A 314 14.21 -19.73 -25.74
C ASP A 314 13.79 -20.46 -24.46
N ALA A 315 13.81 -19.79 -23.31
CA ALA A 315 13.42 -20.37 -22.03
C ALA A 315 11.92 -20.71 -21.97
N LEU A 316 11.07 -19.90 -22.60
CA LEU A 316 9.61 -20.06 -22.54
C LEU A 316 9.01 -20.76 -23.76
N GLY A 317 9.70 -20.79 -24.90
CA GLY A 317 9.17 -21.32 -26.15
C GLY A 317 8.04 -20.49 -26.76
N VAL A 318 7.98 -19.18 -26.45
CA VAL A 318 6.93 -18.28 -26.95
C VAL A 318 7.12 -17.92 -28.42
N GLN A 319 6.04 -17.56 -29.10
CA GLN A 319 6.14 -16.99 -30.45
C GLN A 319 6.89 -15.65 -30.37
N SER A 320 7.73 -15.36 -31.36
CA SER A 320 8.47 -14.10 -31.38
C SER A 320 8.54 -13.45 -32.76
N ARG A 321 8.64 -12.12 -32.75
CA ARG A 321 8.85 -11.31 -33.95
C ARG A 321 9.86 -10.20 -33.65
N THR A 322 10.78 -9.96 -34.58
CA THR A 322 11.68 -8.80 -34.51
C THR A 322 11.31 -7.80 -35.58
N ILE A 323 11.14 -6.54 -35.21
CA ILE A 323 10.80 -5.43 -36.12
C ILE A 323 11.78 -4.29 -35.87
N ASP A 324 12.65 -4.00 -36.83
CA ASP A 324 13.57 -2.86 -36.75
C ASP A 324 12.79 -1.54 -36.89
N ILE A 325 12.89 -0.68 -35.88
CA ILE A 325 12.18 0.60 -35.84
C ILE A 325 12.95 1.72 -36.55
N SER A 326 14.20 1.49 -36.93
CA SER A 326 15.06 2.52 -37.53
C SER A 326 14.47 3.23 -38.75
N PRO A 327 13.87 2.54 -39.74
CA PRO A 327 13.31 3.22 -40.90
C PRO A 327 12.18 4.18 -40.55
N ALA A 328 11.28 3.78 -39.64
CA ALA A 328 10.13 4.60 -39.23
C ALA A 328 10.57 5.80 -38.39
N VAL A 329 11.43 5.56 -37.39
CA VAL A 329 11.98 6.60 -36.51
C VAL A 329 12.74 7.65 -37.32
N ASP A 330 13.63 7.23 -38.22
CA ASP A 330 14.42 8.16 -39.00
C ASP A 330 13.62 8.88 -40.08
N GLY A 331 12.57 8.24 -40.62
CA GLY A 331 11.65 8.88 -41.55
C GLY A 331 11.02 10.14 -40.93
N TYR A 332 10.61 10.06 -39.67
CA TYR A 332 10.15 11.23 -38.91
C TYR A 332 11.30 12.20 -38.62
N LEU A 333 12.40 11.71 -38.03
CA LEU A 333 13.53 12.55 -37.58
C LEU A 333 14.28 13.26 -38.72
N ALA A 334 14.12 12.82 -39.97
CA ALA A 334 14.62 13.55 -41.14
C ALA A 334 14.07 14.98 -41.25
N ASN A 335 12.85 15.21 -40.73
CA ASN A 335 12.20 16.53 -40.66
C ASN A 335 12.59 17.32 -39.39
N GLU A 336 13.12 16.65 -38.37
CA GLU A 336 13.42 17.20 -37.03
C GLU A 336 14.92 17.05 -36.71
N LYS A 337 15.76 17.71 -37.51
CA LYS A 337 17.23 17.55 -37.47
C LYS A 337 17.88 18.05 -36.18
N ASP A 338 17.20 18.91 -35.43
CA ASP A 338 17.64 19.49 -34.16
C ASP A 338 17.09 18.72 -32.93
N ALA A 339 16.47 17.55 -33.13
CA ALA A 339 15.97 16.72 -32.05
C ALA A 339 17.10 16.24 -31.13
N ASP A 340 17.06 16.70 -29.88
CA ASP A 340 17.95 16.25 -28.81
C ASP A 340 17.74 14.75 -28.46
N PRO A 341 18.66 14.13 -27.70
CA PRO A 341 18.55 12.72 -27.34
C PRO A 341 17.23 12.33 -26.64
N ALA A 342 16.67 13.21 -25.80
CA ALA A 342 15.41 12.94 -25.11
C ALA A 342 14.21 12.97 -26.08
N ARG A 343 14.18 13.94 -27.02
CA ARG A 343 13.19 13.99 -28.10
C ARG A 343 13.28 12.74 -28.98
N ARG A 344 14.48 12.29 -29.34
CA ARG A 344 14.68 11.05 -30.12
C ARG A 344 14.21 9.82 -29.36
N GLY A 345 14.53 9.69 -28.07
CA GLY A 345 14.06 8.61 -27.20
C GLY A 345 12.54 8.52 -27.13
N ASN A 346 11.87 9.68 -27.01
CA ASN A 346 10.43 9.82 -27.02
C ASN A 346 9.76 9.37 -28.34
N VAL A 347 10.42 9.58 -29.49
CA VAL A 347 9.95 9.09 -30.79
C VAL A 347 10.09 7.57 -30.86
N MET A 348 11.24 7.03 -30.44
CA MET A 348 11.48 5.58 -30.41
C MET A 348 10.47 4.84 -29.54
N ALA A 349 10.19 5.36 -28.33
CA ALA A 349 9.19 4.76 -27.45
C ALA A 349 7.79 4.74 -28.07
N ARG A 350 7.38 5.82 -28.75
CA ARG A 350 6.08 5.89 -29.44
C ARG A 350 5.99 5.00 -30.67
N GLU A 351 7.07 4.87 -31.42
CA GLU A 351 7.12 3.93 -32.55
C GLU A 351 6.95 2.48 -32.08
N ARG A 352 7.60 2.11 -30.96
CA ARG A 352 7.39 0.80 -30.34
C ARG A 352 5.95 0.57 -29.91
N MET A 353 5.28 1.60 -29.39
CA MET A 353 3.85 1.53 -29.08
C MET A 353 3.00 1.31 -30.33
N ILE A 354 3.26 2.05 -31.43
CA ILE A 354 2.55 1.86 -32.71
C ILE A 354 2.66 0.42 -33.17
N ILE A 355 3.88 -0.12 -33.18
CA ILE A 355 4.14 -1.51 -33.59
C ILE A 355 3.42 -2.50 -32.67
N LEU A 356 3.44 -2.29 -31.35
CA LEU A 356 2.80 -3.18 -30.40
C LEU A 356 1.28 -3.24 -30.60
N PHE A 357 0.63 -2.09 -30.83
CA PHE A 357 -0.80 -2.03 -31.11
C PHE A 357 -1.17 -2.55 -32.51
N ASP A 358 -0.31 -2.36 -33.52
CA ASP A 358 -0.45 -3.01 -34.83
C ASP A 358 -0.38 -4.55 -34.69
N GLN A 359 0.60 -5.06 -33.94
CA GLN A 359 0.72 -6.50 -33.69
C GLN A 359 -0.49 -7.03 -32.91
N SER A 360 -1.00 -6.27 -31.94
CA SER A 360 -2.25 -6.60 -31.24
C SER A 360 -3.42 -6.79 -32.21
N ALA A 361 -3.63 -5.86 -33.14
CA ALA A 361 -4.67 -5.98 -34.15
C ALA A 361 -4.44 -7.19 -35.08
N LYS A 362 -3.20 -7.40 -35.52
CA LYS A 362 -2.83 -8.51 -36.41
C LYS A 362 -3.07 -9.89 -35.79
N TYR A 363 -2.69 -10.06 -34.52
CA TYR A 363 -2.76 -11.35 -33.84
C TYR A 363 -4.07 -11.56 -33.07
N HIS A 364 -4.98 -10.57 -33.08
CA HIS A 364 -6.13 -10.51 -32.17
C HIS A 364 -5.68 -10.75 -30.72
N ALA A 365 -4.66 -10.00 -30.30
CA ALA A 365 -3.97 -10.17 -29.02
C ALA A 365 -4.06 -8.90 -28.16
N LEU A 366 -4.09 -9.03 -26.84
CA LEU A 366 -4.11 -7.91 -25.91
C LEU A 366 -2.67 -7.44 -25.62
N PRO A 367 -2.33 -6.14 -25.80
CA PRO A 367 -1.05 -5.60 -25.35
C PRO A 367 -0.93 -5.66 -23.84
N VAL A 368 0.22 -6.13 -23.33
CA VAL A 368 0.51 -6.17 -21.89
C VAL A 368 1.63 -5.20 -21.54
N GLY A 369 1.38 -4.34 -20.56
CA GLY A 369 2.34 -3.36 -20.05
C GLY A 369 3.45 -4.01 -19.21
N THR A 370 4.60 -3.34 -19.19
CA THR A 370 5.80 -3.80 -18.47
C THR A 370 6.32 -2.77 -17.47
N GLY A 371 5.68 -1.60 -17.35
CA GLY A 371 6.15 -0.54 -16.45
C GLY A 371 5.89 -0.88 -14.99
N ASN A 372 6.86 -0.62 -14.11
CA ASN A 372 6.72 -0.88 -12.68
C ASN A 372 6.27 0.36 -11.90
N LYS A 373 5.89 0.17 -10.63
CA LYS A 373 5.42 1.23 -9.73
C LYS A 373 6.46 2.33 -9.55
N THR A 374 7.74 1.98 -9.48
CA THR A 374 8.82 2.96 -9.27
C THR A 374 8.93 3.93 -10.44
N GLU A 375 8.98 3.41 -11.66
CA GLU A 375 9.00 4.21 -12.90
C GLU A 375 7.76 5.09 -13.00
N ARG A 376 6.58 4.55 -12.69
CA ARG A 376 5.31 5.30 -12.69
C ARG A 376 5.29 6.42 -11.67
N LEU A 377 5.81 6.20 -10.46
CA LEU A 377 5.87 7.21 -9.40
C LEU A 377 6.93 8.28 -9.68
N LEU A 378 8.06 7.93 -10.28
CA LEU A 378 9.12 8.88 -10.67
C LEU A 378 8.86 9.55 -12.03
N GLY A 379 7.83 9.11 -12.76
CA GLY A 379 7.46 9.56 -14.10
C GLY A 379 8.49 9.23 -15.18
N TYR A 380 9.27 8.17 -14.97
CA TYR A 380 10.30 7.66 -15.86
C TYR A 380 9.71 6.70 -16.89
N PHE A 381 8.80 7.25 -17.67
CA PHE A 381 8.15 6.60 -18.80
C PHE A 381 7.71 7.66 -19.80
N THR A 382 7.53 7.24 -21.04
CA THR A 382 7.05 8.10 -22.12
C THR A 382 5.53 8.05 -22.18
N TRP A 383 4.89 9.19 -21.91
CA TRP A 383 3.43 9.26 -21.95
C TRP A 383 2.90 8.96 -23.37
N HIS A 384 1.90 8.08 -23.46
CA HIS A 384 1.39 7.49 -24.71
C HIS A 384 2.43 6.67 -25.49
N ALA A 385 3.25 5.91 -24.76
CA ALA A 385 4.14 4.92 -25.33
C ALA A 385 4.11 3.62 -24.49
N ASP A 386 5.10 3.40 -23.65
CA ASP A 386 5.28 2.25 -22.75
C ASP A 386 4.15 2.10 -21.72
N ASP A 387 3.49 3.20 -21.33
CA ASP A 387 2.34 3.19 -20.43
C ASP A 387 0.97 3.06 -21.13
N SER A 388 0.95 2.73 -22.42
CA SER A 388 -0.28 2.65 -23.22
C SER A 388 -1.04 1.32 -23.17
N PRO A 389 -0.41 0.15 -22.91
CA PRO A 389 -1.15 -1.10 -22.85
C PRO A 389 -2.33 -1.05 -21.86
N PRO A 390 -3.47 -1.69 -22.20
CA PRO A 390 -4.71 -1.61 -21.40
C PRO A 390 -4.61 -2.29 -20.03
N ILE A 391 -3.65 -3.21 -19.85
CA ILE A 391 -3.37 -3.88 -18.59
C ILE A 391 -1.87 -3.85 -18.31
N ASN A 392 -1.50 -3.79 -17.04
CA ASN A 392 -0.10 -3.77 -16.60
C ASN A 392 0.06 -4.53 -15.27
N PRO A 393 0.49 -5.81 -15.30
CA PRO A 393 0.60 -6.64 -14.09
C PRO A 393 1.64 -6.12 -13.09
N LEU A 394 2.67 -5.39 -13.55
CA LEU A 394 3.75 -4.91 -12.68
C LEU A 394 3.50 -3.50 -12.13
N GLY A 395 2.38 -2.87 -12.52
CA GLY A 395 2.11 -1.45 -12.24
C GLY A 395 2.04 -1.07 -10.76
N ASP A 396 1.83 -2.06 -9.86
CA ASP A 396 1.82 -1.86 -8.40
C ASP A 396 3.01 -2.51 -7.66
N LEU A 397 4.02 -3.03 -8.38
CA LEU A 397 5.26 -3.54 -7.81
C LEU A 397 6.40 -2.54 -7.92
N PHE A 398 7.12 -2.30 -6.83
CA PHE A 398 8.38 -1.54 -6.85
C PHE A 398 9.46 -2.29 -7.64
N LYS A 399 10.48 -1.59 -8.16
CA LYS A 399 11.58 -2.22 -8.91
C LYS A 399 12.27 -3.32 -8.12
N THR A 400 12.51 -3.07 -6.84
CA THR A 400 13.05 -4.06 -5.90
C THR A 400 12.19 -5.32 -5.73
N GLN A 401 10.87 -5.20 -5.92
CA GLN A 401 9.94 -6.33 -5.89
C GLN A 401 9.91 -7.08 -7.22
N VAL A 402 10.06 -6.37 -8.34
CA VAL A 402 10.21 -6.98 -9.67
C VAL A 402 11.46 -7.87 -9.71
N TRP A 403 12.59 -7.45 -9.11
CA TRP A 403 13.78 -8.29 -9.01
C TRP A 403 13.55 -9.57 -8.19
N GLN A 404 12.92 -9.45 -7.02
CA GLN A 404 12.55 -10.63 -6.20
C GLN A 404 11.66 -11.61 -6.99
N LEU A 405 10.69 -11.07 -7.74
CA LEU A 405 9.80 -11.88 -8.57
C LEU A 405 10.53 -12.52 -9.76
N ALA A 406 11.48 -11.81 -10.37
CA ALA A 406 12.29 -12.33 -11.48
C ALA A 406 13.14 -13.53 -11.04
N GLU A 407 13.76 -13.45 -9.87
CA GLU A 407 14.52 -14.56 -9.28
C GLU A 407 13.63 -15.78 -9.04
N PHE A 408 12.44 -15.57 -8.45
CA PHE A 408 11.47 -16.64 -8.20
C PHE A 408 10.97 -17.32 -9.48
N LEU A 409 10.67 -16.53 -10.53
CA LEU A 409 10.17 -17.06 -11.81
C LEU A 409 11.25 -17.79 -12.62
N GLY A 410 12.52 -17.73 -12.21
CA GLY A 410 13.63 -18.34 -12.94
C GLY A 410 14.04 -17.55 -14.18
N VAL A 411 13.86 -16.22 -14.17
CA VAL A 411 14.38 -15.34 -15.22
C VAL A 411 15.92 -15.49 -15.25
N PRO A 412 16.58 -15.60 -16.43
CA PRO A 412 18.02 -15.80 -16.51
C PRO A 412 18.83 -14.78 -15.68
N ASP A 413 19.79 -15.27 -14.89
CA ASP A 413 20.62 -14.48 -13.97
C ASP A 413 21.26 -13.24 -14.63
N VAL A 414 21.67 -13.36 -15.89
CA VAL A 414 22.28 -12.26 -16.66
C VAL A 414 21.33 -11.09 -16.89
N ILE A 415 20.02 -11.33 -16.88
CA ILE A 415 18.97 -10.31 -17.01
C ILE A 415 18.67 -9.72 -15.63
N VAL A 416 18.55 -10.57 -14.60
CA VAL A 416 18.22 -10.15 -13.24
C VAL A 416 19.31 -9.26 -12.63
N ARG A 417 20.57 -9.63 -12.80
CA ARG A 417 21.72 -8.94 -12.18
C ARG A 417 22.26 -7.77 -12.99
N LYS A 418 21.73 -7.54 -14.20
CA LYS A 418 22.15 -6.41 -15.03
C LYS A 418 21.66 -5.09 -14.38
N PRO A 419 22.50 -4.05 -14.32
CA PRO A 419 22.05 -2.71 -13.96
C PRO A 419 20.89 -2.26 -14.86
N ALA A 420 19.85 -1.68 -14.29
CA ALA A 420 18.72 -1.16 -15.06
C ALA A 420 19.18 0.00 -15.98
N SER A 421 18.85 -0.09 -17.26
CA SER A 421 19.22 0.88 -18.29
C SER A 421 18.13 0.98 -19.35
N ALA A 422 17.67 2.19 -19.66
CA ALA A 422 16.86 2.48 -20.83
C ALA A 422 17.69 2.35 -22.12
N ASP A 423 17.30 1.45 -23.02
CA ASP A 423 17.89 1.26 -24.37
C ASP A 423 17.47 2.39 -25.35
N LEU A 424 17.47 3.63 -24.87
CA LEU A 424 17.07 4.84 -25.60
C LEU A 424 18.25 5.74 -25.92
N ILE A 425 19.27 5.78 -25.06
CA ILE A 425 20.49 6.58 -25.23
C ILE A 425 21.69 5.71 -24.86
N GLU A 426 22.69 5.63 -25.74
CA GLU A 426 23.89 4.81 -25.54
C GLU A 426 24.66 5.26 -24.27
N GLY A 427 24.87 4.33 -23.33
CA GLY A 427 25.59 4.57 -22.08
C GLY A 427 24.76 5.19 -20.94
N GLN A 428 23.46 5.45 -21.14
CA GLN A 428 22.57 5.95 -20.10
C GLN A 428 22.11 4.83 -19.15
N THR A 429 22.11 5.09 -17.84
CA THR A 429 21.51 4.21 -16.84
C THR A 429 20.42 4.98 -16.10
N ASP A 430 19.33 4.28 -15.76
CA ASP A 430 18.18 4.91 -15.13
C ASP A 430 18.58 5.52 -13.78
N GLU A 431 19.41 4.82 -13.00
CA GLU A 431 19.95 5.29 -11.72
C GLU A 431 20.87 6.51 -11.88
N GLY A 432 21.62 6.58 -12.98
CA GLY A 432 22.43 7.74 -13.35
C GLY A 432 21.57 8.97 -13.64
N ASP A 433 20.47 8.80 -14.37
CA ASP A 433 19.50 9.88 -14.63
C ASP A 433 18.77 10.33 -13.37
N PHE A 434 18.47 9.39 -12.48
CA PHE A 434 17.79 9.69 -11.22
C PHE A 434 18.70 10.37 -10.22
N GLY A 435 20.00 10.08 -10.23
CA GLY A 435 20.92 10.46 -9.15
C GLY A 435 20.68 9.69 -7.85
N ILE A 436 19.93 8.59 -7.93
CA ILE A 436 19.58 7.71 -6.81
C ILE A 436 19.34 6.29 -7.33
N SER A 437 19.77 5.28 -6.57
CA SER A 437 19.50 3.90 -6.92
C SER A 437 18.02 3.55 -6.76
N TYR A 438 17.52 2.56 -7.50
CA TYR A 438 16.16 2.06 -7.34
C TYR A 438 15.91 1.57 -5.91
N ALA A 439 16.88 0.87 -5.30
CA ALA A 439 16.74 0.34 -3.95
C ALA A 439 16.57 1.45 -2.89
N GLU A 440 17.23 2.60 -3.06
CA GLU A 440 17.03 3.76 -2.17
C GLU A 440 15.76 4.53 -2.50
N ALA A 441 15.45 4.71 -3.80
CA ALA A 441 14.24 5.39 -4.25
C ALA A 441 12.98 4.66 -3.77
N ASP A 442 12.93 3.33 -3.89
CA ASP A 442 11.79 2.50 -3.44
C ASP A 442 11.55 2.63 -1.95
N LYS A 443 12.61 2.66 -1.13
CA LYS A 443 12.50 2.88 0.31
C LYS A 443 11.86 4.25 0.58
N ILE A 444 12.38 5.32 -0.02
CA ILE A 444 11.84 6.67 0.19
C ILE A 444 10.40 6.76 -0.30
N LEU A 445 10.10 6.22 -1.49
CA LEU A 445 8.76 6.20 -2.06
C LEU A 445 7.78 5.47 -1.15
N ASN A 446 8.13 4.28 -0.64
CA ASN A 446 7.29 3.48 0.25
C ASN A 446 6.89 4.26 1.52
N TRP A 447 7.84 5.00 2.12
CA TRP A 447 7.54 5.88 3.25
C TRP A 447 6.62 7.05 2.85
N LEU A 448 6.95 7.76 1.76
CA LEU A 448 6.16 8.93 1.33
C LEU A 448 4.71 8.55 0.98
N ILE A 449 4.49 7.47 0.23
CA ILE A 449 3.14 7.03 -0.17
C ILE A 449 2.34 6.40 0.98
N SER A 450 3.01 6.00 2.06
CA SER A 450 2.39 5.53 3.30
C SER A 450 1.97 6.68 4.24
N GLY A 451 2.06 7.92 3.78
CA GLY A 451 1.56 9.11 4.50
C GLY A 451 2.59 9.83 5.36
N TYR A 452 3.87 9.46 5.29
CA TYR A 452 4.91 10.14 6.05
C TYR A 452 5.39 11.40 5.33
N SER A 453 5.57 12.48 6.09
CA SER A 453 6.11 13.73 5.56
C SER A 453 7.63 13.64 5.32
N PRO A 454 8.20 14.37 4.35
CA PRO A 454 9.65 14.43 4.14
C PRO A 454 10.44 14.75 5.42
N ALA A 455 9.92 15.65 6.25
CA ALA A 455 10.51 16.03 7.53
C ALA A 455 10.58 14.87 8.53
N ALA A 456 9.65 13.90 8.44
CA ALA A 456 9.65 12.71 9.28
C ALA A 456 10.72 11.69 8.87
N LEU A 457 11.19 11.71 7.61
CA LEU A 457 12.16 10.74 7.10
C LEU A 457 13.60 11.05 7.55
N VAL A 458 13.97 12.33 7.69
CA VAL A 458 15.35 12.71 8.07
C VAL A 458 15.79 12.15 9.44
N PRO A 459 14.98 12.25 10.51
CA PRO A 459 15.31 11.62 11.80
C PRO A 459 15.38 10.09 11.77
N ARG A 460 14.88 9.47 10.70
CA ARG A 460 14.88 8.01 10.47
C ARG A 460 16.09 7.54 9.65
N GLY A 461 17.05 8.43 9.39
CA GLY A 461 18.32 8.09 8.73
C GLY A 461 18.31 8.24 7.21
N PHE A 462 17.27 8.83 6.62
CA PHE A 462 17.25 9.14 5.19
C PHE A 462 18.04 10.42 4.88
N ASP A 463 18.79 10.40 3.77
CA ASP A 463 19.49 11.59 3.26
C ASP A 463 18.48 12.66 2.81
N PRO A 464 18.50 13.88 3.38
CA PRO A 464 17.57 14.96 3.02
C PRO A 464 17.56 15.31 1.52
N ASN A 465 18.71 15.26 0.85
CA ASN A 465 18.82 15.59 -0.58
C ASN A 465 18.12 14.54 -1.43
N LYS A 466 18.30 13.25 -1.08
CA LYS A 466 17.64 12.13 -1.76
C LYS A 466 16.13 12.15 -1.53
N VAL A 467 15.69 12.46 -0.31
CA VAL A 467 14.26 12.60 0.02
C VAL A 467 13.63 13.71 -0.83
N GLU A 468 14.28 14.87 -0.91
CA GLU A 468 13.75 16.00 -1.68
C GLU A 468 13.74 15.72 -3.19
N LEU A 469 14.76 15.04 -3.70
CA LEU A 469 14.83 14.60 -5.10
C LEU A 469 13.66 13.68 -5.47
N VAL A 470 13.42 12.63 -4.68
CA VAL A 470 12.31 11.69 -4.89
C VAL A 470 10.97 12.41 -4.74
N ARG A 471 10.80 13.26 -3.72
CA ARG A 471 9.57 14.04 -3.49
C ARG A 471 9.24 14.94 -4.68
N LYS A 472 10.22 15.66 -5.23
CA LYS A 472 10.03 16.53 -6.40
C LYS A 472 9.58 15.74 -7.62
N ARG A 473 10.21 14.60 -7.92
CA ARG A 473 9.80 13.73 -9.04
C ARG A 473 8.41 13.14 -8.82
N LEU A 474 8.12 12.67 -7.61
CA LEU A 474 6.82 12.13 -7.23
C LEU A 474 5.68 13.16 -7.40
N ALA A 475 5.91 14.41 -7.00
CA ALA A 475 4.90 15.47 -7.13
C ALA A 475 4.78 15.98 -8.58
N GLY A 476 5.90 16.21 -9.27
CA GLY A 476 5.93 16.85 -10.59
C GLY A 476 5.37 16.00 -11.73
N THR A 477 5.26 14.68 -11.54
CA THR A 477 4.83 13.73 -12.57
C THR A 477 3.43 13.16 -12.32
N HIS A 478 2.73 13.67 -11.30
CA HIS A 478 1.40 13.17 -10.91
C HIS A 478 0.37 13.24 -12.04
N TRP A 479 0.45 14.27 -12.89
CA TRP A 479 -0.45 14.43 -14.03
C TRP A 479 -0.32 13.31 -15.07
N LYS A 480 0.85 12.66 -15.21
CA LYS A 480 1.03 11.55 -16.18
C LYS A 480 0.23 10.30 -15.81
N ARG A 481 -0.21 10.18 -14.55
CA ARG A 481 -0.90 9.00 -14.00
C ARG A 481 -2.42 9.09 -14.06
N LYS A 482 -2.96 10.19 -14.60
CA LYS A 482 -4.40 10.43 -14.71
C LYS A 482 -4.81 10.50 -16.17
N LEU A 483 -6.09 10.23 -16.40
CA LEU A 483 -6.73 10.59 -17.67
C LEU A 483 -6.57 12.10 -17.93
N PRO A 484 -6.61 12.53 -19.20
CA PRO A 484 -6.62 13.95 -19.54
C PRO A 484 -7.73 14.68 -18.78
N THR A 485 -7.43 15.88 -18.27
CA THR A 485 -8.45 16.73 -17.65
C THR A 485 -9.49 17.13 -18.68
N VAL A 486 -10.76 16.77 -18.44
CA VAL A 486 -11.88 17.11 -19.31
C VAL A 486 -12.70 18.23 -18.69
N ALA A 487 -13.08 19.23 -19.48
CA ALA A 487 -14.02 20.25 -19.05
C ALA A 487 -15.43 19.64 -18.95
N LEU A 488 -15.98 19.57 -17.74
CA LEU A 488 -17.32 19.03 -17.50
C LEU A 488 -18.38 20.03 -17.94
N VAL A 489 -18.96 19.79 -19.12
CA VAL A 489 -20.05 20.60 -19.69
C VAL A 489 -21.41 19.89 -19.65
N SER A 490 -21.43 18.60 -19.33
CA SER A 490 -22.64 17.76 -19.30
C SER A 490 -22.76 17.05 -17.95
N PRO A 491 -23.98 16.61 -17.56
CA PRO A 491 -24.18 15.82 -16.35
C PRO A 491 -23.63 14.38 -16.46
N THR A 492 -23.13 13.96 -17.63
CA THR A 492 -22.62 12.60 -17.91
C THR A 492 -21.14 12.63 -18.32
N GLY A 493 -20.30 13.31 -17.53
CA GLY A 493 -18.86 13.33 -17.74
C GLY A 493 -18.21 11.97 -17.49
N ILE A 494 -17.43 11.49 -18.47
CA ILE A 494 -16.70 10.22 -18.38
C ILE A 494 -15.69 10.29 -17.23
N GLY A 495 -15.66 9.27 -16.37
CA GLY A 495 -14.72 9.18 -15.24
C GLY A 495 -15.09 10.03 -14.01
N GLU A 496 -16.15 10.84 -14.11
CA GLU A 496 -16.63 11.71 -13.02
C GLU A 496 -18.07 11.33 -12.62
N SER A 497 -19.02 11.38 -13.57
CA SER A 497 -20.43 11.01 -13.33
C SER A 497 -20.89 9.80 -14.14
N TYR A 498 -20.28 9.53 -15.30
CA TYR A 498 -20.43 8.26 -16.00
C TYR A 498 -19.38 7.26 -15.51
N LEU A 499 -19.71 6.59 -14.40
CA LEU A 499 -18.88 5.57 -13.76
C LEU A 499 -19.42 4.18 -14.13
N ARG A 500 -19.07 3.70 -15.33
CA ARG A 500 -19.18 2.27 -15.66
C ARG A 500 -17.88 1.58 -15.26
N PRO A 501 -17.92 0.38 -14.68
CA PRO A 501 -16.72 -0.46 -14.60
C PRO A 501 -16.09 -0.59 -16.00
N VAL A 502 -14.77 -0.55 -16.07
CA VAL A 502 -14.02 -0.67 -17.34
C VAL A 502 -14.21 -2.07 -17.96
N ASP A 503 -14.68 -3.02 -17.15
CA ASP A 503 -14.70 -4.46 -17.45
C ASP A 503 -16.08 -4.99 -17.87
N TYR A 504 -16.88 -4.17 -18.57
CA TYR A 504 -18.19 -4.54 -19.13
C TYR A 504 -18.15 -4.81 -20.63
#